data_AF-A0A3D1AGN7-F1
#
_entry.id   AF-A0A3D1AGN7-F1
#
_cell.length_a   1.000
_cell.length_b   1.000
_cell.length_c   1.000
_cell.angle_alpha   90.00
_cell.angle_beta   90.00
_cell.angle_gamma   90.00
#
_symmetry.space_group_name_H-M   'P 1'
#
loop_
_entity.id
_entity.type
_entity.pdbx_description
1 polymer ?
#
loop_
_entity_poly.entity_id
_entity_poly.type
_entity_poly.pdbx_seq_one_letter_code
_entity_poly.pdbx_strand_id
1 'polypeptide(L)' 'AGEEKVLVFTPETHKELNLNHPKLWWPNGYGAQNLYNLRLKASVNDHLSDSKTVRFGIRELSYELMVNTEDKGNHRVLYT' A
#
# COMPACT_ATOMS: atom_id res chain seq x y z
N ALA A 1 -7.37 33.07 0.47
CA ALA A 1 -6.50 32.35 1.43
C ALA A 1 -7.12 30.98 1.68
N GLY A 2 -6.31 29.91 1.67
CA GLY A 2 -6.77 28.52 1.82
C GLY A 2 -7.01 27.84 0.48
N GLU A 3 -5.93 27.49 -0.23
CA GLU A 3 -6.00 26.51 -1.33
C GLU A 3 -5.56 25.16 -0.77
N GLU A 4 -6.36 24.11 -1.00
CA GLU A 4 -6.00 22.73 -0.73
C GLU A 4 -5.97 21.98 -2.07
N LYS A 5 -4.88 21.26 -2.32
CA LYS A 5 -4.73 20.44 -3.52
C LYS A 5 -4.16 19.10 -3.15
N VAL A 6 -4.86 18.05 -3.54
CA VAL A 6 -4.38 16.68 -3.42
C VAL A 6 -3.38 16.41 -4.54
N LEU A 7 -2.20 15.91 -4.17
CA LEU A 7 -1.19 15.42 -5.11
C LEU A 7 -1.19 13.90 -5.10
N VAL A 8 -1.29 13.29 -6.28
CA VAL A 8 -1.27 11.85 -6.46
C VAL A 8 -0.05 11.48 -7.28
N PHE A 9 0.77 10.57 -6.76
CA PHE A 9 1.93 10.00 -7.44
C PHE A 9 1.58 8.57 -7.86
N THR A 10 1.78 8.26 -9.14
CA THR A 10 1.48 6.93 -9.69
C THR A 10 2.73 6.33 -10.36
N PRO A 11 2.87 5.00 -10.44
CA PRO A 11 4.02 4.37 -11.09
C PRO A 11 4.20 4.75 -12.57
N GLU A 12 3.15 5.18 -13.26
CA GLU A 12 3.20 5.60 -14.66
C GLU A 12 3.93 6.95 -14.81
N THR A 13 3.72 7.85 -13.85
CA THR A 13 4.31 9.19 -13.81
C THR A 13 5.61 9.24 -13.00
N HIS A 14 5.78 8.30 -12.06
CA HIS A 14 6.87 8.22 -11.09
C HIS A 14 7.36 6.78 -11.03
N LYS A 15 8.24 6.41 -11.97
CA LYS A 15 8.68 5.02 -12.16
C LYS A 15 9.41 4.46 -10.94
N GLU A 16 9.97 5.31 -10.09
CA GLU A 16 10.58 4.96 -8.80
C GLU A 16 9.61 4.29 -7.82
N LEU A 17 8.30 4.40 -8.05
CA LEU A 17 7.28 3.67 -7.29
C LEU A 17 7.18 2.20 -7.69
N ASN A 18 7.85 1.76 -8.77
CA ASN A 18 7.99 0.34 -9.11
C ASN A 18 9.11 -0.28 -8.27
N LEU A 19 8.72 -0.96 -7.20
CA LEU A 19 9.65 -1.61 -6.29
C LEU A 19 10.02 -3.00 -6.80
N ASN A 20 11.31 -3.23 -7.01
CA ASN A 20 11.83 -4.55 -7.39
C ASN A 20 12.03 -5.41 -6.15
N HIS A 21 11.38 -6.58 -6.12
CA HIS A 21 11.47 -7.57 -5.03
C HIS A 21 11.33 -6.95 -3.61
N PRO A 22 10.24 -6.22 -3.32
CA PRO A 22 10.04 -5.68 -1.98
C PRO A 22 9.88 -6.83 -0.98
N LYS A 23 10.54 -6.71 0.18
CA LYS A 23 10.25 -7.59 1.31
C LYS A 23 8.84 -7.30 1.80
N LEU A 24 7.97 -8.30 1.75
CA LEU A 24 6.58 -8.19 2.15
C LEU A 24 6.43 -8.09 3.67
N TRP A 25 5.42 -7.37 4.09
CA TRP A 25 4.91 -7.37 5.44
C TRP A 25 3.81 -8.44 5.56
N TRP A 26 3.98 -9.40 6.46
CA TRP A 26 3.00 -10.42 6.79
C TRP A 26 2.30 -10.11 8.12
N PRO A 27 1.01 -10.48 8.30
CA PRO A 27 0.36 -10.39 9.60
C PRO A 27 0.97 -11.36 10.62
N ASN A 28 0.62 -11.18 11.90
CA ASN A 28 1.13 -12.01 12.99
C ASN A 28 0.89 -13.51 12.73
N GLY A 29 1.95 -14.31 12.78
CA GLY A 29 1.91 -15.76 12.54
C GLY A 29 2.08 -16.20 11.08
N TYR A 30 2.14 -15.28 10.12
CA TYR A 30 2.20 -15.61 8.68
C TYR A 30 3.56 -15.33 8.03
N GLY A 31 4.49 -14.71 8.76
CA GLY A 31 5.83 -14.45 8.27
C GLY A 31 6.45 -13.18 8.83
N ALA A 32 7.41 -12.64 8.08
CA ALA A 32 8.15 -11.44 8.46
C ALA A 32 7.30 -10.17 8.33
N GLN A 33 7.34 -9.32 9.36
CA GLN A 33 6.64 -8.04 9.41
C GLN A 33 7.55 -6.90 8.93
N ASN A 34 8.03 -6.96 7.68
CA ASN A 34 8.97 -5.96 7.15
C ASN A 34 8.31 -4.58 7.05
N LEU A 35 8.92 -3.57 7.70
CA LEU A 35 8.46 -2.17 7.64
C LEU A 35 9.54 -1.28 7.04
N TYR A 36 9.09 -0.32 6.24
CA TYR A 36 9.92 0.70 5.60
C TYR A 36 9.66 2.04 6.27
N ASN A 37 10.68 2.91 6.27
CA ASN A 37 10.56 4.28 6.74
C ASN A 37 10.43 5.21 5.54
N LEU A 38 9.33 5.94 5.47
CA LEU A 38 9.11 7.03 4.53
C LEU A 38 9.33 8.36 5.25
N ARG A 39 10.17 9.23 4.69
CA ARG A 39 10.32 10.61 5.13
C ARG A 39 9.85 11.54 4.01
N LEU A 40 8.72 12.22 4.25
CA LEU A 40 8.15 13.21 3.36
C LEU A 40 8.61 14.61 3.81
N LYS A 41 8.97 15.44 2.84
CA LYS A 41 9.31 16.85 3.05
C LYS A 41 8.64 17.68 1.96
N ALA A 42 7.96 18.75 2.36
CA ALA A 42 7.48 19.78 1.46
C ALA A 42 8.35 21.03 1.65
N SER A 43 8.72 21.69 0.56
CA SER A 43 9.51 22.93 0.61
C SER A 43 8.88 23.99 -0.27
N VAL A 44 8.93 25.26 0.18
CA VAL A 44 8.47 26.45 -0.54
C VAL A 44 9.65 27.40 -0.63
N ASN A 45 10.02 27.82 -1.84
CA ASN A 45 11.20 28.66 -2.09
C ASN A 45 12.47 28.07 -1.44
N ASP A 46 12.69 26.76 -1.61
CA ASP A 46 13.81 25.99 -1.01
C ASP A 46 13.84 25.95 0.52
N HIS A 47 12.83 26.49 1.20
CA HIS A 47 12.66 26.37 2.64
C HIS A 47 11.69 25.25 2.99
N LEU A 48 12.10 24.35 3.88
CA LEU A 48 11.24 23.29 4.40
C LEU A 48 9.99 23.89 5.05
N SER A 49 8.81 23.57 4.51
CA SER A 49 7.52 24.02 5.05
C SER A 49 6.89 22.99 5.98
N ASP A 50 6.97 21.70 5.60
CA ASP A 50 6.44 20.60 6.39
C ASP A 50 7.29 19.33 6.25
N SER A 51 7.23 18.47 7.26
CA SER A 51 7.84 17.16 7.17
C SER A 51 7.07 16.11 7.97
N LYS A 52 6.99 14.90 7.42
CA LYS A 52 6.34 13.76 8.08
C LYS A 52 7.18 12.51 7.93
N THR A 53 7.31 11.74 9.01
CA THR A 53 7.88 10.40 8.96
C THR A 53 6.77 9.38 9.16
N VAL A 54 6.68 8.39 8.28
CA VAL A 54 5.66 7.34 8.32
C VAL A 54 6.36 5.99 8.20
N ARG A 55 5.92 5.00 8.99
CA ARG A 55 6.29 3.60 8.78
C ARG A 55 5.19 2.88 8.05
N PHE A 56 5.54 2.11 7.04
CA PHE A 56 4.58 1.35 6.25
C PHE A 56 5.11 -0.03 5.89
N GLY A 57 4.20 -0.98 5.70
CA GLY A 57 4.50 -2.32 5.18
C GLY A 57 3.94 -2.44 3.78
N ILE A 58 4.66 -3.15 2.90
CA ILE A 58 4.16 -3.51 1.57
C ILE A 58 3.53 -4.88 1.70
N ARG A 59 2.24 -5.01 1.38
CA ARG A 59 1.52 -6.29 1.46
C ARG A 59 0.66 -6.50 0.23
N GLU A 60 0.48 -7.76 -0.11
CA GLU A 60 -0.56 -8.21 -1.03
C GLU A 60 -1.73 -8.75 -0.22
N LEU A 61 -2.96 -8.48 -0.68
CA LEU A 61 -4.17 -8.95 -0.01
C LEU A 61 -5.10 -9.53 -1.06
N SER A 62 -5.34 -10.84 -0.94
CA SER A 62 -6.28 -11.58 -1.79
C SER A 62 -7.43 -12.06 -0.91
N TYR A 63 -8.67 -11.89 -1.38
CA TYR A 63 -9.86 -12.39 -0.71
C TYR A 63 -10.45 -13.55 -1.50
N GLU A 64 -10.64 -14.69 -0.82
CA GLU A 64 -11.42 -15.82 -1.31
C GLU A 64 -12.74 -15.86 -0.52
N LEU A 65 -13.87 -15.86 -1.22
CA LEU A 65 -15.17 -16.11 -0.63
C LEU A 65 -15.44 -17.62 -0.65
N MET A 66 -15.91 -18.15 0.48
CA MET A 66 -16.48 -19.50 0.51
C MET A 66 -17.97 -19.39 0.17
N VAL A 67 -18.37 -20.02 -0.93
CA VAL A 67 -19.75 -20.09 -1.38
C VAL A 67 -20.23 -21.52 -1.22
N ASN A 68 -21.40 -21.70 -0.62
CA ASN A 68 -22.10 -22.97 -0.60
C ASN A 68 -23.23 -22.91 -1.64
N THR A 69 -23.22 -23.83 -2.62
CA THR A 69 -24.35 -24.04 -3.53
C THR A 69 -24.86 -25.46 -3.40
N GLU A 70 -26.15 -25.68 -3.67
CA GLU A 70 -26.76 -27.02 -3.63
C GLU A 70 -26.03 -28.01 -4.54
N ASP A 71 -25.57 -27.55 -5.72
CA ASP A 71 -24.89 -28.38 -6.72
C ASP A 71 -23.42 -28.72 -6.42
N LYS A 72 -22.71 -27.85 -5.66
CA LYS A 72 -21.24 -27.95 -5.50
C LYS A 72 -20.75 -27.95 -4.06
N GLY A 73 -21.63 -27.76 -3.08
CA GLY A 73 -21.25 -27.57 -1.68
C GLY A 73 -20.31 -26.37 -1.50
N ASN A 74 -19.47 -26.42 -0.47
CA ASN A 74 -18.51 -25.36 -0.16
C ASN A 74 -17.40 -25.30 -1.22
N HIS A 75 -17.32 -24.20 -1.96
CA HIS A 75 -16.24 -23.92 -2.90
C HIS A 75 -15.71 -22.50 -2.73
N ARG A 76 -14.42 -22.32 -3.03
CA ARG A 76 -13.74 -21.03 -2.98
C ARG A 76 -13.90 -20.31 -4.30
N VAL A 77 -14.36 -19.06 -4.26
CA VAL A 77 -14.37 -18.16 -5.41
C VAL A 77 -13.54 -16.94 -5.07
N LEU A 78 -12.73 -16.50 -6.03
CA LEU A 78 -11.99 -15.24 -5.87
C LEU A 78 -13.00 -14.10 -5.84
N TYR A 79 -12.85 -13.20 -4.87
CA TYR A 79 -13.56 -11.93 -4.89
C TYR A 79 -12.80 -10.99 -5.83
N THR A 80 -13.23 -10.95 -7.09
CA THR A 80 -12.70 -10.04 -8.13
C THR A 80 -13.74 -9.01 -8.51
#